data_AF-A0A068NW76-F1
#
_entry.id   AF-A0A068NW76-F1
#
_cell.length_a   1.000
_cell.length_b   1.000
_cell.length_c   1.000
_cell.angle_alpha   90.00
_cell.angle_beta   90.00
_cell.angle_gamma   90.00
#
_symmetry.space_group_name_H-M   'P 1'
#
loop_
_entity.id
_entity.type
_entity.pdbx_description
1 polymer ?
#
loop_
_entity_poly.entity_id
_entity_poly.type
_entity_poly.pdbx_seq_one_letter_code
_entity_poly.pdbx_strand_id
1 'polypeptide(L)'
;MVTAATPILASADILATLKFYQEVLGFESSWTWGEPPVFGAVIWGPVTIMFNLQPELAGKVAGHQLAINADPVDEIYSLHLERGAKIASPLEDKPWGIREYIVEDLHGYHLRVSGPIPAEVKPSIEFPEGVTVERRLPTEAEFAELARAVFDRKETPESVVERSWQGVVACSPDGDVIGMVRIVYDAPGWFSIWDVAVLPQWQGRRIGQRLMQEALAIIRDEWPGAWVFLFTYKHGFYERLGFSEKTVSMRRV
;
A
#
# COMPACT_ATOMS: atom_id res chain seq x y z
N MET A 1 27.92 -2.80 3.64
CA MET A 1 26.46 -3.05 3.65
C MET A 1 26.11 -3.80 2.39
N VAL A 2 25.31 -4.86 2.50
CA VAL A 2 24.68 -5.51 1.35
C VAL A 2 23.40 -4.73 1.03
N THR A 3 23.19 -4.33 -0.22
CA THR A 3 22.10 -3.41 -0.62
C THR A 3 20.97 -4.09 -1.39
N ALA A 4 21.27 -5.17 -2.12
CA ALA A 4 20.30 -5.93 -2.91
C ALA A 4 20.84 -7.34 -3.24
N ALA A 5 19.96 -8.23 -3.67
CA ALA A 5 20.28 -9.50 -4.31
C ALA A 5 19.54 -9.57 -5.64
N THR A 6 20.27 -9.61 -6.76
CA THR A 6 19.69 -9.65 -8.11
C THR A 6 19.87 -11.04 -8.70
N PRO A 7 18.79 -11.72 -9.15
CA PRO A 7 18.90 -13.03 -9.76
C PRO A 7 19.56 -12.96 -11.13
N ILE A 8 20.38 -13.96 -11.44
CA ILE A 8 20.93 -14.21 -12.77
C ILE A 8 20.43 -15.59 -13.20
N LEU A 9 19.57 -15.63 -14.23
CA LEU A 9 18.92 -16.85 -14.72
C LEU A 9 19.66 -17.40 -15.94
N ALA A 10 19.75 -18.73 -16.01
CA ALA A 10 20.23 -19.40 -17.22
C ALA A 10 19.20 -19.21 -18.34
N SER A 11 19.67 -18.81 -19.51
CA SER A 11 18.87 -18.62 -20.72
C SER A 11 19.48 -19.42 -21.88
N ALA A 12 18.61 -20.06 -22.69
CA ALA A 12 19.03 -20.71 -23.93
C ALA A 12 19.21 -19.75 -25.11
N ASP A 13 18.57 -18.58 -25.05
CA ASP A 13 18.62 -17.52 -26.07
C ASP A 13 18.31 -16.19 -25.40
N ILE A 14 19.32 -15.32 -25.29
CA ILE A 14 19.20 -14.03 -24.62
C ILE A 14 18.14 -13.17 -25.28
N LEU A 15 18.13 -13.06 -26.61
CA LEU A 15 17.21 -12.16 -27.32
C LEU A 15 15.76 -12.64 -27.21
N ALA A 16 15.51 -13.94 -27.36
CA ALA A 16 14.19 -14.52 -27.19
C ALA A 16 13.67 -14.33 -25.75
N THR A 17 14.57 -14.46 -24.76
CA THR A 17 14.22 -14.27 -23.35
C THR A 17 13.82 -12.83 -23.06
N LEU A 18 14.65 -11.86 -23.45
CA LEU A 18 14.33 -10.44 -23.24
C LEU A 18 13.02 -10.05 -23.92
N LYS A 19 12.81 -10.52 -25.16
CA LYS A 19 11.57 -10.29 -25.89
C LYS A 19 10.35 -10.85 -25.16
N PHE A 20 10.41 -12.08 -24.65
CA PHE A 20 9.32 -12.67 -23.86
C PHE A 20 9.01 -11.85 -22.61
N TYR A 21 10.05 -11.46 -21.86
CA TYR A 21 9.86 -10.68 -20.63
C TYR A 21 9.28 -9.28 -20.91
N GLN A 22 9.60 -8.65 -22.04
CA GLN A 22 9.03 -7.36 -22.41
C GLN A 22 7.60 -7.49 -22.97
N GLU A 23 7.41 -8.33 -23.98
CA GLU A 23 6.16 -8.40 -24.73
C GLU A 23 5.07 -9.18 -23.99
N VAL A 24 5.43 -10.23 -23.25
CA VAL A 24 4.46 -11.07 -22.51
C VAL A 24 4.37 -10.61 -21.06
N LEU A 25 5.51 -10.49 -20.37
CA LEU A 25 5.49 -10.19 -18.93
C LEU A 25 5.43 -8.70 -18.60
N GLY A 26 5.70 -7.79 -19.55
CA GLY A 26 5.52 -6.35 -19.35
C GLY A 26 6.70 -5.58 -18.79
N PHE A 27 7.90 -6.15 -18.79
CA PHE A 27 9.10 -5.40 -18.44
C PHE A 27 9.33 -4.22 -19.40
N GLU A 28 9.67 -3.07 -18.83
CA GLU A 28 9.65 -1.76 -19.51
C GLU A 28 10.90 -1.53 -20.37
N SER A 29 12.04 -2.07 -19.95
CA SER A 29 13.32 -1.90 -20.64
C SER A 29 14.23 -3.12 -20.51
N SER A 30 15.23 -3.19 -21.39
CA SER A 30 16.21 -4.27 -21.42
C SER A 30 17.56 -3.79 -21.96
N TRP A 31 18.63 -4.51 -21.63
CA TRP A 31 19.95 -4.32 -22.23
C TRP A 31 20.65 -5.66 -22.46
N THR A 32 21.64 -5.67 -23.35
CA THR A 32 22.44 -6.86 -23.71
C THR A 32 23.94 -6.57 -23.62
N TRP A 33 24.73 -7.63 -23.51
CA TRP A 33 26.18 -7.58 -23.60
C TRP A 33 26.72 -8.76 -24.43
N GLY A 34 27.72 -8.49 -25.27
CA GLY A 34 28.34 -9.44 -26.22
C GLY A 34 27.76 -9.35 -27.63
N GLU A 35 28.53 -9.84 -28.62
CA GLU A 35 28.13 -9.96 -30.03
C GLU A 35 28.55 -11.34 -30.57
N PRO A 36 27.62 -12.32 -30.72
CA PRO A 36 26.21 -12.25 -30.34
C PRO A 36 26.00 -12.13 -28.80
N PRO A 37 24.84 -11.63 -28.33
CA PRO A 37 24.57 -11.44 -26.90
C PRO A 37 24.74 -12.72 -26.07
N VAL A 38 25.53 -12.63 -25.01
CA VAL A 38 25.75 -13.74 -24.04
C VAL A 38 25.23 -13.40 -22.65
N PHE A 39 24.88 -12.14 -22.41
CA PHE A 39 24.32 -11.66 -21.14
C PHE A 39 23.31 -10.55 -21.41
N GLY A 40 22.37 -10.36 -20.51
CA GLY A 40 21.42 -9.26 -20.58
C GLY A 40 20.56 -9.14 -19.35
N ALA A 41 19.68 -8.15 -19.32
CA ALA A 41 18.71 -7.99 -18.25
C ALA A 41 17.43 -7.31 -18.73
N VAL A 42 16.36 -7.53 -17.97
CA VAL A 42 15.11 -6.78 -18.06
C VAL A 42 14.86 -6.00 -16.77
N ILE A 43 14.21 -4.85 -16.90
CA ILE A 43 13.95 -3.91 -15.80
C ILE A 43 12.48 -3.48 -15.84
N TRP A 44 11.84 -3.51 -14.67
CA TRP A 44 10.51 -2.93 -14.44
C TRP A 44 10.56 -2.16 -13.11
N GLY A 45 10.57 -0.82 -13.19
CA GLY A 45 10.79 0.02 -12.02
C GLY A 45 12.03 -0.40 -11.22
N PRO A 46 11.90 -0.78 -9.93
CA PRO A 46 13.03 -1.21 -9.09
C PRO A 46 13.45 -2.68 -9.29
N VAL A 47 12.70 -3.47 -10.06
CA VAL A 47 12.95 -4.90 -10.25
C VAL A 47 13.89 -5.11 -11.44
N THR A 48 14.97 -5.85 -11.23
CA THR A 48 15.90 -6.27 -12.29
C THR A 48 16.05 -7.78 -12.26
N ILE A 49 15.94 -8.42 -13.43
CA ILE A 49 16.27 -9.84 -13.62
C ILE A 49 17.34 -9.91 -14.70
N MET A 50 18.45 -10.57 -14.40
CA MET A 50 19.56 -10.76 -15.32
C MET A 50 19.54 -12.17 -15.92
N PHE A 51 20.15 -12.32 -17.08
CA PHE A 51 20.22 -13.59 -17.81
C PHE A 51 21.63 -13.82 -18.33
N ASN A 52 22.07 -15.07 -18.24
CA ASN A 52 23.33 -15.55 -18.78
C ASN A 52 23.08 -16.66 -19.81
N LEU A 53 23.78 -16.63 -20.94
CA LEU A 53 23.62 -17.63 -22.00
C LEU A 53 24.20 -18.96 -21.55
N GLN A 54 23.33 -19.88 -21.15
CA GLN A 54 23.67 -21.21 -20.62
C GLN A 54 22.65 -22.25 -21.07
N PRO A 55 22.60 -22.61 -22.37
CA PRO A 55 21.54 -23.45 -22.94
C PRO A 55 21.36 -24.81 -22.26
N GLU A 56 22.46 -25.48 -21.90
CA GLU A 56 22.40 -26.77 -21.20
C GLU A 56 21.79 -26.68 -19.80
N LEU A 57 22.01 -25.56 -19.11
CA LEU A 57 21.42 -25.33 -17.79
C LEU A 57 19.97 -24.88 -17.91
N ALA A 58 19.67 -23.98 -18.84
CA ALA A 58 18.32 -23.53 -19.14
C ALA A 58 17.40 -24.72 -19.49
N GLY A 59 17.89 -25.70 -20.26
CA GLY A 59 17.13 -26.92 -20.59
C GLY A 59 16.84 -27.86 -19.41
N LYS A 60 17.39 -27.59 -18.22
CA LYS A 60 17.15 -28.36 -16.98
C LYS A 60 16.26 -27.61 -15.99
N VAL A 61 15.89 -26.37 -16.30
CA VAL A 61 15.04 -25.56 -15.43
C VAL A 61 13.62 -26.13 -15.44
N ALA A 62 13.09 -26.37 -14.25
CA ALA A 62 11.71 -26.73 -14.04
C ALA A 62 11.26 -26.23 -12.67
N GLY A 63 10.28 -25.33 -12.64
CA GLY A 63 9.61 -24.87 -11.42
C GLY A 63 10.49 -24.08 -10.43
N HIS A 64 11.70 -23.66 -10.82
CA HIS A 64 12.57 -22.85 -9.96
C HIS A 64 11.95 -21.47 -9.76
N GLN A 65 11.83 -21.02 -8.51
CA GLN A 65 10.97 -19.90 -8.17
C GLN A 65 11.73 -18.60 -7.93
N LEU A 66 11.14 -17.49 -8.39
CA LEU A 66 11.53 -16.13 -8.07
C LEU A 66 10.32 -15.38 -7.52
N ALA A 67 10.48 -14.71 -6.38
CA ALA A 67 9.44 -13.83 -5.84
C ALA A 67 9.54 -12.44 -6.47
N ILE A 68 8.40 -11.89 -6.89
CA ILE A 68 8.26 -10.52 -7.37
C ILE A 68 7.16 -9.86 -6.53
N ASN A 69 7.49 -8.78 -5.83
CA ASN A 69 6.51 -8.01 -5.09
C ASN A 69 5.84 -6.99 -6.02
N ALA A 70 4.52 -6.93 -5.95
CA ALA A 70 3.65 -6.14 -6.80
C ALA A 70 2.53 -5.50 -5.99
N ASP A 71 2.16 -4.27 -6.32
CA ASP A 71 1.00 -3.59 -5.74
C ASP A 71 0.46 -2.56 -6.75
N PRO A 72 -0.76 -2.73 -7.31
CA PRO A 72 -1.68 -3.87 -7.11
C PRO A 72 -1.34 -5.10 -7.99
N VAL A 73 -1.49 -6.30 -7.42
CA VAL A 73 -1.20 -7.59 -8.11
C VAL A 73 -2.18 -7.88 -9.25
N ASP A 74 -3.45 -7.53 -9.07
CA ASP A 74 -4.55 -7.82 -9.99
C ASP A 74 -4.36 -7.19 -11.38
N GLU A 75 -3.75 -6.01 -11.46
CA GLU A 75 -3.48 -5.33 -12.73
C GLU A 75 -2.41 -6.06 -13.53
N ILE A 76 -1.33 -6.48 -12.87
CA ILE A 76 -0.26 -7.26 -13.50
C ILE A 76 -0.78 -8.65 -13.91
N TYR A 77 -1.62 -9.26 -13.07
CA TYR A 77 -2.26 -10.53 -13.42
C TYR A 77 -3.14 -10.42 -14.66
N SER A 78 -3.95 -9.36 -14.75
CA SER A 78 -4.81 -9.09 -15.92
C SER A 78 -3.97 -8.87 -17.18
N LEU A 79 -2.88 -8.09 -17.07
CA LEU A 79 -1.92 -7.88 -18.14
C LEU A 79 -1.32 -9.20 -18.66
N HIS A 80 -0.92 -10.10 -17.75
CA HIS A 80 -0.35 -11.39 -18.12
C HIS A 80 -1.37 -12.30 -18.79
N LEU A 81 -2.63 -12.29 -18.34
CA LEU A 81 -3.71 -13.03 -19.00
C LEU A 81 -3.97 -12.50 -20.43
N GLU A 82 -4.08 -11.19 -20.59
CA GLU A 82 -4.30 -10.54 -21.89
C GLU A 82 -3.19 -10.83 -22.90
N ARG A 83 -1.95 -10.94 -22.41
CA ARG A 83 -0.76 -11.22 -23.22
C ARG A 83 -0.46 -12.70 -23.40
N GLY A 84 -1.34 -13.58 -22.91
CA GLY A 84 -1.23 -15.03 -23.09
C GLY A 84 -0.09 -15.67 -22.30
N ALA A 85 0.30 -15.09 -21.16
CA ALA A 85 1.29 -15.69 -20.29
C ALA A 85 0.79 -17.03 -19.72
N LYS A 86 1.71 -17.97 -19.50
CA LYS A 86 1.37 -19.29 -18.96
C LYS A 86 1.20 -19.19 -17.44
N ILE A 87 -0.05 -19.15 -16.98
CA ILE A 87 -0.37 -19.15 -15.54
C ILE A 87 -0.26 -20.58 -14.99
N ALA A 88 0.76 -20.82 -14.17
CA ALA A 88 0.98 -22.11 -13.50
C ALA A 88 0.15 -22.26 -12.21
N SER A 89 -0.17 -21.16 -11.54
CA SER A 89 -1.11 -21.10 -10.41
C SER A 89 -1.94 -19.82 -10.52
N PRO A 90 -3.28 -19.89 -10.42
CA PRO A 90 -4.14 -18.71 -10.52
C PRO A 90 -3.97 -17.75 -9.34
N LEU A 91 -4.47 -16.52 -9.52
CA LEU A 91 -4.47 -15.47 -8.50
C LEU A 91 -5.43 -15.79 -7.37
N GLU A 92 -4.89 -15.92 -6.16
CA GLU A 92 -5.65 -16.29 -4.96
C GLU A 92 -5.15 -15.55 -3.73
N ASP A 93 -6.05 -15.36 -2.77
CA ASP A 93 -5.70 -14.95 -1.42
C ASP A 93 -5.21 -16.15 -0.62
N LYS A 94 -4.03 -16.01 0.00
CA LYS A 94 -3.39 -17.09 0.74
C LYS A 94 -3.60 -16.93 2.24
N PRO A 95 -3.62 -18.04 3.00
CA PRO A 95 -3.90 -18.01 4.44
C PRO A 95 -2.86 -17.25 5.28
N TRP A 96 -1.68 -16.97 4.71
CA TRP A 96 -0.65 -16.13 5.32
C TRP A 96 -0.75 -14.64 4.96
N GLY A 97 -1.88 -14.20 4.38
CA GLY A 97 -2.23 -12.78 4.28
C GLY A 97 -1.69 -12.04 3.05
N ILE A 98 -1.34 -12.77 1.98
CA ILE A 98 -0.91 -12.18 0.70
C ILE A 98 -1.82 -12.67 -0.42
N ARG A 99 -1.93 -11.85 -1.46
CA ARG A 99 -2.57 -12.20 -2.73
C ARG A 99 -1.48 -12.52 -3.75
N GLU A 100 -1.54 -13.68 -4.39
CA GLU A 100 -0.47 -14.13 -5.28
C GLU A 100 -0.93 -15.04 -6.41
N TYR A 101 -0.13 -15.10 -7.47
CA TYR A 101 -0.22 -16.07 -8.56
C TYR A 101 1.18 -16.50 -9.02
N ILE A 102 1.25 -17.53 -9.88
CA ILE A 102 2.50 -17.98 -10.49
C ILE A 102 2.37 -17.97 -12.01
N VAL A 103 3.30 -17.29 -12.67
CA VAL A 103 3.49 -17.35 -14.13
C VAL A 103 4.77 -18.13 -14.44
N GLU A 104 4.71 -19.01 -15.44
CA GLU A 104 5.85 -19.75 -15.96
C GLU A 104 6.51 -18.95 -17.10
N ASP A 105 7.83 -18.80 -17.05
CA ASP A 105 8.59 -18.10 -18.08
C ASP A 105 8.93 -19.01 -19.27
N LEU A 106 9.68 -18.47 -20.24
CA LEU A 106 10.12 -19.16 -21.45
C LEU A 106 10.94 -20.44 -21.17
N HIS A 107 11.66 -20.51 -20.05
CA HIS A 107 12.55 -21.61 -19.71
C HIS A 107 12.01 -22.51 -18.58
N GLY A 108 10.79 -22.27 -18.09
CA GLY A 108 10.17 -23.05 -17.02
C GLY A 108 10.46 -22.55 -15.60
N TYR A 109 11.02 -21.34 -15.44
CA TYR A 109 11.05 -20.65 -14.14
C TYR A 109 9.65 -20.23 -13.74
N HIS A 110 9.39 -20.23 -12.43
CA HIS A 110 8.13 -19.79 -11.84
C HIS A 110 8.34 -18.41 -11.22
N LEU A 111 7.75 -17.38 -11.81
CA LEU A 111 7.71 -16.05 -11.21
C LEU A 111 6.45 -15.98 -10.33
N ARG A 112 6.69 -15.93 -9.02
CA ARG A 112 5.64 -15.82 -8.00
C ARG A 112 5.41 -14.35 -7.71
N VAL A 113 4.35 -13.81 -8.29
CA VAL A 113 3.99 -12.40 -8.16
C VAL A 113 3.02 -12.26 -7.00
N SER A 114 3.39 -11.47 -6.00
CA SER A 114 2.66 -11.35 -4.74
C SER A 114 2.56 -9.93 -4.24
N GLY A 115 1.49 -9.62 -3.52
CA GLY A 115 1.22 -8.31 -2.94
C GLY A 115 0.20 -8.37 -1.83
N PRO A 116 -0.18 -7.21 -1.25
CA PRO A 116 -1.19 -7.17 -0.22
C PRO A 116 -2.54 -7.68 -0.75
N ILE A 117 -3.31 -8.35 0.11
CA ILE A 117 -4.71 -8.62 -0.20
C ILE A 117 -5.42 -7.26 -0.25
N PRO A 118 -6.10 -6.90 -1.36
CA PRO A 118 -6.84 -5.65 -1.45
C PRO A 118 -7.79 -5.53 -0.27
N ALA A 119 -7.71 -4.41 0.44
CA ALA A 119 -8.62 -4.15 1.54
C ALA A 119 -10.07 -4.19 1.02
N GLU A 120 -10.94 -4.92 1.71
CA GLU A 120 -12.36 -4.96 1.37
C GLU A 120 -12.91 -3.53 1.34
N VAL A 121 -13.22 -3.03 0.15
CA VAL A 121 -13.83 -1.71 -0.02
C VAL A 121 -15.29 -1.85 0.38
N LYS A 122 -15.61 -1.62 1.67
CA LYS A 122 -17.00 -1.46 2.10
C LYS A 122 -17.63 -0.36 1.22
N PRO A 123 -18.71 -0.63 0.49
CA PRO A 123 -19.34 0.36 -0.37
C PRO A 123 -19.63 1.61 0.45
N SER A 124 -19.14 2.75 -0.03
CA SER A 124 -19.32 4.01 0.66
C SER A 124 -20.79 4.42 0.58
N ILE A 125 -21.55 4.12 1.62
CA ILE A 125 -22.88 4.70 1.82
C ILE A 125 -22.70 6.22 2.00
N GLU A 126 -23.71 6.99 1.60
CA GLU A 126 -23.74 8.43 1.84
C GLU A 126 -23.59 8.76 3.33
N PHE A 127 -23.20 10.01 3.59
CA PHE A 127 -23.03 10.50 4.96
C PHE A 127 -24.39 10.38 5.70
N PRO A 128 -24.47 9.68 6.85
CA PRO A 128 -25.75 9.35 7.45
C PRO A 128 -26.52 10.59 7.92
N GLU A 129 -27.84 10.58 7.74
CA GLU A 129 -28.72 11.63 8.26
C GLU A 129 -28.61 11.71 9.80
N GLY A 130 -28.61 12.94 10.33
CA GLY A 130 -28.53 13.21 11.77
C GLY A 130 -27.13 13.06 12.39
N VAL A 131 -26.13 12.52 11.69
CA VAL A 131 -24.74 12.56 12.16
C VAL A 131 -24.20 13.98 12.04
N THR A 132 -23.54 14.47 13.08
CA THR A 132 -22.91 15.80 13.11
C THR A 132 -21.39 15.68 13.22
N VAL A 133 -20.69 16.76 12.87
CA VAL A 133 -19.23 16.87 13.01
C VAL A 133 -18.92 18.15 13.78
N GLU A 134 -18.13 18.02 14.85
CA GLU A 134 -17.82 19.10 15.78
C GLU A 134 -16.31 19.32 15.86
N ARG A 135 -15.88 20.58 15.82
CA ARG A 135 -14.47 20.99 15.96
C ARG A 135 -14.10 21.09 17.44
N ARG A 136 -13.88 19.93 18.06
CA ARG A 136 -13.41 19.82 19.45
C ARG A 136 -12.55 18.57 19.62
N LEU A 137 -11.73 18.57 20.66
CA LEU A 137 -11.07 17.35 21.11
C LEU A 137 -12.11 16.34 21.62
N PRO A 138 -11.88 15.03 21.43
CA PRO A 138 -12.63 14.02 22.18
C PRO A 138 -12.33 14.19 23.68
N THR A 139 -13.24 13.78 24.55
CA THR A 139 -12.91 13.58 25.97
C THR A 139 -11.98 12.36 26.11
N GLU A 140 -11.31 12.24 27.25
CA GLU A 140 -10.47 11.05 27.53
C GLU A 140 -11.28 9.74 27.48
N ALA A 141 -12.54 9.77 27.91
CA ALA A 141 -13.43 8.62 27.84
C ALA A 141 -13.80 8.25 26.38
N GLU A 142 -14.18 9.25 25.57
CA GLU A 142 -14.48 9.07 24.14
C GLU A 142 -13.26 8.55 23.37
N PHE A 143 -12.06 9.09 23.67
CA PHE A 143 -10.80 8.63 23.09
C PHE A 143 -10.51 7.17 23.45
N ALA A 144 -10.61 6.81 24.72
CA ALA A 144 -10.35 5.44 25.18
C ALA A 144 -11.31 4.42 24.56
N GLU A 145 -12.59 4.77 24.42
CA GLU A 145 -13.58 3.91 23.77
C GLU A 145 -13.23 3.66 22.30
N LEU A 146 -12.99 4.72 21.53
CA LEU A 146 -12.62 4.63 20.12
C LEU A 146 -11.29 3.90 19.92
N ALA A 147 -10.29 4.17 20.77
CA ALA A 147 -8.98 3.54 20.70
C ALA A 147 -9.06 2.03 20.94
N ARG A 148 -9.88 1.60 21.90
CA ARG A 148 -10.16 0.19 22.15
C ARG A 148 -10.91 -0.45 20.98
N ALA A 149 -11.96 0.20 20.48
CA ALA A 149 -12.84 -0.38 19.46
C ALA A 149 -12.20 -0.45 18.05
N VAL A 150 -11.30 0.48 17.72
CA VAL A 150 -10.76 0.62 16.35
C VAL A 150 -9.30 0.19 16.26
N PHE A 151 -8.51 0.37 17.32
CA PHE A 151 -7.08 0.06 17.32
C PHE A 151 -6.69 -1.09 18.25
N ASP A 152 -7.66 -1.73 18.92
CA ASP A 152 -7.45 -2.77 19.93
C ASP A 152 -6.46 -2.35 21.05
N ARG A 153 -6.43 -1.03 21.36
CA ARG A 153 -5.60 -0.49 22.44
C ARG A 153 -6.34 -0.71 23.76
N LYS A 154 -5.84 -1.64 24.57
CA LYS A 154 -6.39 -1.94 25.91
C LYS A 154 -6.12 -0.84 26.94
N GLU A 155 -5.00 -0.16 26.77
CA GLU A 155 -4.57 0.95 27.62
C GLU A 155 -4.25 2.15 26.72
N THR A 156 -4.67 3.33 27.15
CA THR A 156 -4.34 4.61 26.52
C THR A 156 -3.39 5.36 27.44
N PRO A 157 -2.25 5.86 26.92
CA PRO A 157 -1.38 6.71 27.74
C PRO A 157 -2.13 7.93 28.25
N GLU A 158 -1.85 8.35 29.49
CA GLU A 158 -2.43 9.57 30.06
C GLU A 158 -2.03 10.80 29.23
N SER A 159 -2.87 11.85 29.23
CA SER A 159 -2.63 13.16 28.60
C SER A 159 -2.50 13.15 27.07
N VAL A 160 -2.86 12.06 26.38
CA VAL A 160 -2.74 12.00 24.91
C VAL A 160 -3.64 13.04 24.26
N VAL A 161 -4.88 13.19 24.73
CA VAL A 161 -5.81 14.20 24.23
C VAL A 161 -5.30 15.60 24.53
N GLU A 162 -4.80 15.85 25.75
CA GLU A 162 -4.28 17.17 26.17
C GLU A 162 -3.07 17.64 25.34
N ARG A 163 -2.30 16.70 24.78
CA ARG A 163 -1.15 16.99 23.91
C ARG A 163 -1.54 17.30 22.46
N SER A 164 -2.82 17.14 22.10
CA SER A 164 -3.32 17.57 20.81
C SER A 164 -3.54 19.08 20.80
N TRP A 165 -3.26 19.68 19.66
CA TRP A 165 -3.57 21.08 19.43
C TRP A 165 -5.08 21.30 19.25
N GLN A 166 -5.70 20.51 18.38
CA GLN A 166 -7.13 20.52 18.12
C GLN A 166 -7.62 19.11 17.75
N GLY A 167 -8.93 18.94 17.65
CA GLY A 167 -9.54 17.69 17.21
C GLY A 167 -10.85 17.93 16.48
N VAL A 168 -11.34 16.86 15.87
CA VAL A 168 -12.68 16.81 15.31
C VAL A 168 -13.33 15.52 15.74
N VAL A 169 -14.58 15.57 16.18
CA VAL A 169 -15.40 14.40 16.51
C VAL A 169 -16.61 14.32 15.59
N ALA A 170 -17.09 13.10 15.37
CA ALA A 170 -18.36 12.83 14.72
C ALA A 170 -19.32 12.25 15.76
N CYS A 171 -20.52 12.81 15.83
CA CYS A 171 -21.54 12.41 16.81
C CYS A 171 -22.70 11.72 16.08
N SER A 172 -23.25 10.66 16.68
CA SER A 172 -24.47 10.00 16.22
C SER A 172 -25.68 10.94 16.37
N PRO A 173 -26.85 10.61 15.77
CA PRO A 173 -28.08 11.36 16.02
C PRO A 173 -28.49 11.42 17.51
N ASP A 174 -28.04 10.44 18.29
CA ASP A 174 -28.30 10.36 19.73
C ASP A 174 -27.28 11.17 20.56
N GLY A 175 -26.24 11.71 19.92
CA GLY A 175 -25.20 12.55 20.52
C GLY A 175 -23.93 11.80 20.94
N ASP A 176 -23.86 10.49 20.74
CA ASP A 176 -22.68 9.69 21.09
C ASP A 176 -21.53 9.93 20.11
N VAL A 177 -20.28 10.03 20.60
CA VAL A 177 -19.11 10.16 19.71
C VAL A 177 -18.80 8.82 19.04
N ILE A 178 -18.95 8.79 17.72
CA ILE A 178 -18.79 7.61 16.87
C ILE A 178 -17.52 7.64 16.02
N GLY A 179 -16.78 8.75 16.04
CA GLY A 179 -15.49 8.88 15.39
C GLY A 179 -14.72 10.12 15.84
N MET A 180 -13.41 10.10 15.62
CA MET A 180 -12.52 11.19 16.00
C MET A 180 -11.33 11.31 15.04
N VAL A 181 -10.72 12.48 15.06
CA VAL A 181 -9.36 12.72 14.56
C VAL A 181 -8.68 13.73 15.48
N ARG A 182 -7.40 13.49 15.77
CA ARG A 182 -6.56 14.41 16.54
C ARG A 182 -5.58 15.13 15.64
N ILE A 183 -5.39 16.42 15.90
CA ILE A 183 -4.40 17.26 15.24
C ILE A 183 -3.32 17.60 16.26
N VAL A 184 -2.07 17.32 15.90
CA VAL A 184 -0.90 17.66 16.69
C VAL A 184 -0.15 18.77 15.96
N TYR A 185 0.22 19.81 16.71
CA TYR A 185 1.05 20.90 16.22
C TYR A 185 2.49 20.65 16.68
N ASP A 186 3.38 20.45 15.72
CA ASP A 186 4.79 20.13 16.00
C ASP A 186 5.65 21.42 15.97
N ALA A 187 5.47 22.24 14.93
CA ALA A 187 6.19 23.49 14.72
C ALA A 187 5.39 24.43 13.77
N PRO A 188 5.75 25.72 13.63
CA PRO A 188 5.03 26.64 12.74
C PRO A 188 4.90 26.10 11.31
N GLY A 189 3.67 25.85 10.87
CA GLY A 189 3.38 25.25 9.56
C GLY A 189 3.65 23.75 9.44
N TRP A 190 3.87 23.03 10.55
CA TRP A 190 4.10 21.58 10.61
C TRP A 190 3.11 20.93 11.57
N PHE A 191 2.21 20.11 11.02
CA PHE A 191 1.16 19.42 11.77
C PHE A 191 1.21 17.93 11.49
N SER A 192 0.79 17.12 12.45
CA SER A 192 0.55 15.70 12.24
C SER A 192 -0.87 15.30 12.63
N ILE A 193 -1.46 14.39 11.85
CA ILE A 193 -2.78 13.82 12.10
C ILE A 193 -2.60 12.46 12.79
N TRP A 194 -3.29 12.31 13.92
CA TRP A 194 -3.24 11.11 14.75
C TRP A 194 -4.62 10.55 15.04
N ASP A 195 -4.67 9.25 15.27
CA ASP A 195 -5.81 8.51 15.81
C ASP A 195 -7.14 8.75 15.06
N VAL A 196 -7.08 8.77 13.72
CA VAL A 196 -8.26 8.81 12.85
C VAL A 196 -9.07 7.52 13.05
N ALA A 197 -10.20 7.63 13.74
CA ALA A 197 -11.01 6.48 14.14
C ALA A 197 -12.49 6.71 13.83
N VAL A 198 -13.17 5.64 13.41
CA VAL A 198 -14.63 5.57 13.31
C VAL A 198 -15.04 4.19 13.79
N LEU A 199 -16.05 4.11 14.67
CA LEU A 199 -16.54 2.86 15.22
C LEU A 199 -16.91 1.87 14.09
N PRO A 200 -16.59 0.56 14.22
CA PRO A 200 -16.73 -0.41 13.12
C PRO A 200 -18.08 -0.43 12.41
N GLN A 201 -19.19 -0.28 13.16
CA GLN A 201 -20.56 -0.26 12.65
C GLN A 201 -20.92 1.02 11.86
N TRP A 202 -20.14 2.09 12.03
CA TRP A 202 -20.29 3.39 11.35
C TRP A 202 -19.29 3.59 10.20
N GLN A 203 -18.35 2.66 10.00
CA GLN A 203 -17.38 2.71 8.90
C GLN A 203 -18.06 2.49 7.53
N GLY A 204 -17.40 2.96 6.46
CA GLY A 204 -17.94 2.87 5.10
C GLY A 204 -19.08 3.86 4.82
N ARG A 205 -19.26 4.90 5.65
CA ARG A 205 -20.34 5.90 5.51
C ARG A 205 -19.84 7.34 5.34
N ARG A 206 -18.67 7.51 4.73
CA ARG A 206 -17.95 8.81 4.54
C ARG A 206 -17.63 9.61 5.82
N ILE A 207 -17.92 9.10 7.01
CA ILE A 207 -17.62 9.79 8.28
C ILE A 207 -16.13 10.10 8.43
N GLY A 208 -15.25 9.11 8.21
CA GLY A 208 -13.80 9.33 8.28
C GLY A 208 -13.29 10.37 7.27
N GLN A 209 -13.89 10.41 6.08
CA GLN A 209 -13.55 11.42 5.06
C GLN A 209 -13.95 12.81 5.54
N ARG A 210 -15.14 12.96 6.12
CA ARG A 210 -15.61 14.25 6.63
C ARG A 210 -14.80 14.73 7.83
N LEU A 211 -14.45 13.83 8.75
CA LEU A 211 -13.54 14.12 9.87
C LEU A 211 -12.20 14.69 9.37
N MET A 212 -11.59 14.02 8.40
CA MET A 212 -10.32 14.48 7.81
C MET A 212 -10.46 15.82 7.08
N GLN A 213 -11.54 16.03 6.32
CA GLN A 213 -11.79 17.29 5.62
C GLN A 213 -11.91 18.46 6.59
N GLU A 214 -12.63 18.29 7.71
CA GLU A 214 -12.74 19.32 8.73
C GLU A 214 -11.39 19.54 9.45
N ALA A 215 -10.64 18.48 9.76
CA ALA A 215 -9.32 18.62 10.38
C ALA A 215 -8.34 19.39 9.48
N LEU A 216 -8.32 19.10 8.19
CA LEU A 216 -7.52 19.85 7.22
C LEU A 216 -8.03 21.28 7.03
N ALA A 217 -9.34 21.51 7.12
CA ALA A 217 -9.90 22.86 7.08
C ALA A 217 -9.44 23.69 8.28
N ILE A 218 -9.48 23.15 9.50
CA ILE A 218 -8.93 23.82 10.70
C ILE A 218 -7.49 24.28 10.47
N ILE A 219 -6.62 23.37 10.02
CA ILE A 219 -5.21 23.68 9.79
C ILE A 219 -5.06 24.75 8.70
N ARG A 220 -5.78 24.61 7.58
CA ARG A 220 -5.67 25.53 6.44
C ARG A 220 -6.19 26.93 6.78
N ASP A 221 -7.27 27.02 7.55
CA ASP A 221 -7.91 28.29 7.91
C ASP A 221 -6.98 29.12 8.81
N GLU A 222 -6.22 28.47 9.71
CA GLU A 222 -5.25 29.14 10.59
C GLU A 222 -3.84 29.26 9.98
N TRP A 223 -3.40 28.26 9.21
CA TRP A 223 -2.07 28.15 8.62
C TRP A 223 -2.14 27.74 7.13
N PRO A 224 -2.47 28.67 6.23
CA PRO A 224 -2.47 28.41 4.80
C PRO A 224 -1.10 27.91 4.32
N GLY A 225 -1.07 26.79 3.60
CA GLY A 225 0.15 26.20 3.06
C GLY A 225 0.99 25.38 4.05
N ALA A 226 0.44 25.06 5.24
CA ALA A 226 1.10 24.17 6.18
C ALA A 226 1.33 22.76 5.63
N TRP A 227 2.40 22.13 6.09
CA TRP A 227 2.67 20.71 5.90
C TRP A 227 1.90 19.89 6.93
N VAL A 228 1.21 18.86 6.43
CA VAL A 228 0.45 17.91 7.26
C VAL A 228 0.99 16.51 7.03
N PHE A 229 1.44 15.86 8.10
CA PHE A 229 1.97 14.50 8.10
C PHE A 229 0.94 13.53 8.68
N LEU A 230 0.90 12.32 8.16
CA LEU A 230 0.18 11.21 8.78
C LEU A 230 0.95 9.92 8.56
N PHE A 231 0.76 8.97 9.47
CA PHE A 231 1.39 7.65 9.41
C PHE A 231 0.28 6.62 9.25
N THR A 232 0.28 5.89 8.14
CA THR A 232 -0.82 4.97 7.83
C THR A 232 -0.36 3.80 6.98
N TYR A 233 -1.10 2.70 7.11
CA TYR A 233 -1.08 1.56 6.18
C TYR A 233 -2.28 1.59 5.19
N LYS A 234 -3.10 2.64 5.22
CA LYS A 234 -4.33 2.78 4.41
C LYS A 234 -4.17 3.88 3.34
N HIS A 235 -3.09 3.83 2.56
CA HIS A 235 -2.71 4.88 1.61
C HIS A 235 -3.86 5.34 0.69
N GLY A 236 -4.56 4.42 0.03
CA GLY A 236 -5.65 4.75 -0.90
C GLY A 236 -6.86 5.48 -0.31
N PHE A 237 -7.04 5.49 1.02
CA PHE A 237 -8.03 6.37 1.66
C PHE A 237 -7.57 7.82 1.68
N TYR A 238 -6.30 8.06 2.02
CA TYR A 238 -5.74 9.39 2.21
C TYR A 238 -5.29 10.05 0.90
N GLU A 239 -4.96 9.28 -0.13
CA GLU A 239 -4.65 9.82 -1.46
C GLU A 239 -5.81 10.65 -2.04
N ARG A 240 -7.04 10.20 -1.82
CA ARG A 240 -8.26 10.94 -2.21
C ARG A 240 -8.44 12.26 -1.47
N LEU A 241 -7.70 12.48 -0.39
CA LEU A 241 -7.67 13.71 0.40
C LEU A 241 -6.46 14.60 0.05
N GLY A 242 -5.69 14.23 -0.98
CA GLY A 242 -4.52 14.99 -1.45
C GLY A 242 -3.19 14.61 -0.79
N PHE A 243 -3.17 13.57 0.04
CA PHE A 243 -1.90 13.03 0.55
C PHE A 243 -1.18 12.24 -0.56
N SER A 244 0.14 12.25 -0.53
CA SER A 244 0.97 11.42 -1.41
C SER A 244 1.99 10.67 -0.57
N GLU A 245 2.37 9.48 -1.00
CA GLU A 245 3.43 8.72 -0.34
C GLU A 245 4.77 9.47 -0.45
N LYS A 246 5.43 9.66 0.69
CA LYS A 246 6.77 10.24 0.82
C LYS A 246 7.58 9.35 1.75
N THR A 247 8.88 9.24 1.48
CA THR A 247 9.79 8.39 2.29
C THR A 247 9.82 8.89 3.73
N VAL A 248 9.40 8.04 4.67
CA VAL A 248 9.52 8.26 6.12
C VAL A 248 10.40 7.17 6.73
N SER A 249 11.29 7.56 7.64
CA SER A 249 12.15 6.63 8.37
C SER A 249 11.64 6.46 9.78
N MET A 250 11.37 5.22 10.19
CA MET A 250 10.96 4.88 11.55
C MET A 250 11.93 3.87 12.16
N ARG A 251 12.27 4.06 13.43
CA ARG A 251 13.07 3.11 14.21
C ARG A 251 12.43 2.97 15.58
N ARG A 252 12.18 1.73 15.99
CA ARG A 252 11.84 1.43 17.39
C ARG A 252 13.13 1.56 18.22
N VAL A 253 13.08 2.39 19.25
CA VAL A 253 14.13 2.51 20.27
C VAL A 253 13.82 1.62 21.46
#